data_AF-C5L1I5-F1
#
_entry.id   AF-C5L1I5-F1
#
_cell.length_a   1.000
_cell.length_b   1.000
_cell.length_c   1.000
_cell.angle_alpha   90.00
_cell.angle_beta   90.00
_cell.angle_gamma   90.00
#
_symmetry.space_group_name_H-M   'P 1'
#
loop_
_entity.id
_entity.type
_entity.pdbx_description
1 polymer ?
#
loop_
_entity_poly.entity_id
_entity_poly.type
_entity_poly.pdbx_seq_one_letter_code
_entity_poly.pdbx_strand_id
1 'polypeptide(L)'
;MKGDVTEELDRELSKRVRRVYGSISANNFLRYPGGKSTVKALDLTGNYVYIMMRTISDRCFVIHIDVEASDGRNIRISLSNIDDMFVMFEVSDS
;
A
#
# COMPACT_ATOMS: atom_id res chain seq x y z
N MET A 1 10.97 4.04 3.99
CA MET A 1 10.08 4.99 4.69
C MET A 1 10.54 6.38 4.31
N LYS A 2 9.61 7.30 4.06
CA LYS A 2 9.89 8.71 3.84
C LYS A 2 8.78 9.51 4.53
N GLY A 3 9.12 10.68 5.07
CA GLY A 3 8.18 11.55 5.78
C GLY A 3 7.97 11.14 7.24
N ASP A 4 6.88 11.62 7.85
CA ASP A 4 6.55 11.43 9.27
C ASP A 4 5.96 10.02 9.51
N VAL A 5 6.85 9.04 9.49
CA VAL A 5 6.52 7.63 9.76
C VAL A 5 7.15 7.22 11.10
N THR A 6 6.32 6.86 12.07
CA THR A 6 6.76 6.38 13.39
C THR A 6 6.44 4.90 13.57
N GLU A 7 7.15 4.26 14.50
CA GLU A 7 6.81 2.93 15.01
C GLU A 7 6.25 3.08 16.43
N GLU A 8 5.08 2.51 16.68
CA GLU A 8 4.34 2.63 17.93
C GLU A 8 3.90 1.25 18.41
N LEU A 9 3.80 1.05 19.72
CA LEU A 9 3.18 -0.15 20.28
C LEU A 9 1.66 0.04 20.28
N ASP A 10 0.98 -0.69 19.40
CA ASP A 10 -0.47 -0.73 19.42
C ASP A 10 -0.92 -1.48 20.69
N ARG A 11 -1.72 -0.82 21.52
CA ARG A 11 -2.14 -1.34 22.83
C ARG A 11 -3.23 -2.40 22.71
N GLU A 12 -4.00 -2.40 21.63
CA GLU A 12 -5.05 -3.39 21.38
C GLU A 12 -4.47 -4.66 20.77
N LEU A 13 -3.55 -4.52 19.81
CA LEU A 13 -2.88 -5.64 19.14
C LEU A 13 -1.65 -6.15 19.91
N SER A 14 -1.15 -5.37 20.87
CA SER A 14 0.13 -5.63 21.58
C SER A 14 1.31 -5.86 20.63
N LYS A 15 1.30 -5.20 19.45
CA LYS A 15 2.29 -5.35 18.38
C LYS A 15 2.84 -3.99 17.97
N ARG A 16 4.08 -3.96 17.46
CA ARG A 16 4.64 -2.75 16.83
C ARG A 16 3.92 -2.51 15.51
N VAL A 17 3.34 -1.33 15.37
CA VAL A 17 2.67 -0.86 14.15
C VAL A 17 3.41 0.34 13.60
N ARG A 18 3.34 0.54 12.29
CA ARG A 18 3.91 1.71 11.62
C ARG A 18 2.81 2.72 11.40
N ARG A 19 2.91 3.87 12.08
CA ARG A 19 1.99 4.98 11.90
C ARG A 19 2.56 5.88 10.82
N VAL A 20 1.80 6.05 9.74
CA VAL A 20 2.12 6.98 8.65
C VAL A 20 1.21 8.18 8.84
N TYR A 21 1.79 9.34 9.16
CA TYR A 21 1.06 10.58 9.32
C TYR A 21 1.82 11.72 8.66
N GLY A 22 1.24 12.91 8.66
CA GLY A 22 1.86 14.13 8.12
C GLY A 22 1.01 14.80 7.04
N SER A 23 1.28 16.07 6.81
CA SER A 23 0.42 16.99 6.07
C SER A 23 0.43 16.81 4.55
N ILE A 24 1.45 16.15 3.99
CA ILE A 24 1.60 15.94 2.55
C ILE A 24 1.64 14.44 2.26
N SER A 25 0.51 13.86 1.83
CA SER A 25 0.38 12.41 1.60
C SER A 25 1.44 11.84 0.66
N ALA A 26 1.84 12.57 -0.38
CA ALA A 26 2.87 12.14 -1.33
C ALA A 26 4.27 11.96 -0.70
N ASN A 27 4.52 12.58 0.45
CA ASN A 27 5.81 12.51 1.15
C ASN A 27 5.84 11.49 2.29
N ASN A 28 4.68 11.01 2.75
CA ASN A 28 4.54 10.11 3.89
C ASN A 28 4.11 8.74 3.41
N PHE A 29 5.09 7.86 3.15
CA PHE A 29 4.78 6.54 2.58
C PHE A 29 5.65 5.40 3.13
N LEU A 30 5.03 4.24 3.14
CA LEU A 30 5.68 2.93 3.25
C LEU A 30 5.79 2.34 1.85
N ARG A 31 7.01 2.00 1.44
CA ARG A 31 7.26 1.29 0.18
C ARG A 31 7.99 -0.01 0.50
N TYR A 32 7.48 -1.09 -0.05
CA TYR A 32 8.09 -2.42 -0.02
C TYR A 32 8.18 -2.96 -1.44
N PRO A 33 9.34 -3.51 -1.85
CA PRO A 33 10.61 -3.48 -1.12
C PRO A 33 11.16 -2.04 -0.97
N GLY A 34 11.93 -1.82 0.10
CA GLY A 34 12.38 -0.48 0.48
C GLY A 34 13.22 0.18 -0.63
N GLY A 35 13.20 1.51 -0.74
CA GLY A 35 13.87 2.22 -1.83
C GLY A 35 15.41 2.12 -1.91
N LYS A 36 16.05 1.63 -0.85
CA LYS A 36 17.49 1.32 -0.80
C LYS A 36 17.77 -0.18 -0.89
N SER A 37 16.73 -0.99 -1.07
CA SER A 37 16.84 -2.44 -1.19
C SER A 37 17.37 -2.80 -2.59
N THR A 38 18.26 -3.79 -2.65
CA THR A 38 18.66 -4.43 -3.92
C THR A 38 17.54 -5.28 -4.50
N VAL A 39 16.63 -5.76 -3.63
CA VAL A 39 15.39 -6.44 -4.00
C VAL A 39 14.40 -5.41 -4.54
N LYS A 40 13.95 -5.59 -5.79
CA LYS A 40 13.07 -4.66 -6.51
C LYS A 40 11.60 -5.08 -6.53
N ALA A 41 11.32 -6.37 -6.35
CA ALA A 41 9.99 -6.95 -6.23
C ALA A 41 9.96 -7.95 -5.07
N LEU A 42 8.78 -8.27 -4.54
CA LEU A 42 8.65 -9.25 -3.46
C LEU A 42 8.60 -10.70 -3.98
N ASP A 43 8.50 -10.89 -5.30
CA ASP A 43 8.37 -12.19 -5.99
C ASP A 43 7.33 -13.10 -5.35
N LEU A 44 6.20 -12.51 -4.94
CA LEU A 44 5.07 -13.22 -4.34
C LEU A 44 4.08 -13.62 -5.43
N THR A 45 3.59 -14.84 -5.36
CA THR A 45 2.48 -15.35 -6.18
C THR A 45 1.30 -15.71 -5.27
N GLY A 46 0.08 -15.47 -5.74
CA GLY A 46 -1.13 -15.79 -4.98
C GLY A 46 -2.37 -15.04 -5.47
N ASN A 47 -3.52 -15.44 -4.95
CA ASN A 47 -4.82 -14.90 -5.37
C ASN A 47 -5.32 -13.76 -4.46
N TYR A 48 -4.72 -13.59 -3.28
CA TYR A 48 -5.21 -12.67 -2.25
C TYR A 48 -4.05 -11.89 -1.63
N VAL A 49 -4.27 -10.60 -1.45
CA VAL A 49 -3.41 -9.72 -0.67
C VAL A 49 -4.24 -9.17 0.49
N TYR A 50 -3.83 -9.48 1.71
CA TYR A 50 -4.49 -8.99 2.92
C TYR A 50 -3.76 -7.76 3.43
N ILE A 51 -4.49 -6.65 3.56
CA ILE A 51 -3.98 -5.42 4.13
C ILE A 51 -4.82 -5.09 5.36
N MET A 52 -4.17 -5.05 6.52
CA MET A 52 -4.77 -4.61 7.77
C MET A 52 -4.27 -3.21 8.09
N MET A 53 -5.20 -2.26 8.20
CA MET A 53 -4.87 -0.88 8.56
C MET A 53 -5.98 -0.25 9.40
N ARG A 54 -5.59 0.70 10.25
CA ARG A 54 -6.49 1.60 10.97
C ARG A 54 -6.45 2.95 10.28
N THR A 55 -7.56 3.39 9.70
CA THR A 55 -7.66 4.73 9.11
C THR A 55 -7.60 5.79 10.20
N ILE A 56 -7.01 6.94 9.89
CA ILE A 56 -7.03 8.12 10.77
C ILE A 56 -8.16 9.01 10.27
N SER A 57 -9.06 9.43 11.17
CA SER A 57 -10.16 10.35 10.83
C SER A 57 -9.62 11.58 10.09
N ASP A 58 -10.37 12.03 9.08
CA ASP A 58 -10.08 13.25 8.32
C ASP A 58 -8.71 13.24 7.60
N ARG A 59 -8.17 12.05 7.34
CA ARG A 59 -6.92 11.86 6.58
C ARG A 59 -7.14 11.01 5.34
N CYS A 60 -6.56 11.50 4.27
CA CYS A 60 -6.49 10.85 2.98
C CYS A 60 -5.38 9.79 2.93
N PHE A 61 -5.67 8.63 2.35
CA PHE A 61 -4.70 7.56 2.08
C PHE A 61 -4.84 7.05 0.65
N VAL A 62 -3.72 6.53 0.12
CA VAL A 62 -3.65 5.79 -1.14
C VAL A 62 -2.75 4.58 -0.93
N ILE A 63 -3.15 3.43 -1.46
CA ILE A 63 -2.35 2.21 -1.51
C ILE A 63 -2.14 1.87 -2.98
N HIS A 64 -0.89 1.66 -3.38
CA HIS A 64 -0.54 1.14 -4.69
C HIS A 64 0.03 -0.27 -4.55
N ILE A 65 -0.48 -1.20 -5.36
CA ILE A 65 0.01 -2.57 -5.47
C ILE A 65 0.42 -2.78 -6.94
N ASP A 66 1.71 -3.01 -7.17
CA ASP A 66 2.23 -3.35 -8.49
C ASP A 66 2.25 -4.89 -8.61
N VAL A 67 1.60 -5.41 -9.65
CA VAL A 67 1.54 -6.85 -9.95
C VAL A 67 2.03 -7.11 -11.38
N GLU A 68 2.70 -8.23 -11.58
CA GLU A 68 3.06 -8.72 -12.91
C GLU A 68 2.02 -9.76 -13.34
N ALA A 69 1.35 -9.50 -14.47
CA ALA A 69 0.43 -10.44 -15.09
C ALA A 69 1.20 -11.57 -15.77
N SER A 70 0.52 -12.69 -16.06
CA SER A 70 1.13 -13.87 -16.68
C SER A 70 1.74 -13.60 -18.07
N ASP A 71 1.30 -12.53 -18.74
CA ASP A 71 1.85 -12.07 -20.02
C ASP A 71 3.03 -11.07 -19.87
N GLY A 72 3.52 -10.88 -18.65
CA GLY A 72 4.65 -9.99 -18.33
C GLY A 72 4.27 -8.51 -18.22
N ARG A 73 2.99 -8.14 -18.34
CA ARG A 73 2.56 -6.75 -18.12
C ARG A 73 2.60 -6.41 -16.64
N ASN A 74 3.07 -5.19 -16.34
CA ASN A 74 3.01 -4.64 -14.98
C ASN A 74 1.74 -3.81 -14.81
N ILE A 75 0.90 -4.16 -13.84
CA ILE A 75 -0.38 -3.51 -13.53
C ILE A 75 -0.28 -2.88 -12.14
N ARG A 76 -0.65 -1.60 -12.02
CA ARG A 76 -0.77 -0.91 -10.74
C ARG A 76 -2.23 -0.83 -10.30
N ILE A 77 -2.56 -1.51 -9.22
CA ILE A 77 -3.85 -1.42 -8.55
C ILE A 77 -3.77 -0.33 -7.49
N SER A 78 -4.75 0.58 -7.46
CA SER A 78 -4.77 1.70 -6.51
C SER A 78 -6.06 1.72 -5.70
N LEU A 79 -5.95 1.86 -4.38
CA LEU A 79 -7.08 2.03 -3.46
C LEU A 79 -6.92 3.32 -2.68
N SER A 80 -7.95 4.16 -2.61
CA SER A 80 -7.88 5.44 -1.87
C SER A 80 -9.23 5.83 -1.27
N ASN A 81 -9.20 6.81 -0.36
CA ASN A 81 -10.39 7.51 0.15
C ASN A 81 -10.42 9.00 -0.28
N ILE A 82 -9.73 9.34 -1.37
CA ILE A 82 -9.50 10.73 -1.80
C ILE A 82 -10.55 11.20 -2.81
N ASP A 83 -11.22 10.28 -3.51
CA ASP A 83 -12.25 10.55 -4.52
C ASP A 83 -13.37 9.49 -4.45
N ASP A 84 -14.48 9.70 -5.18
CA ASP A 84 -15.49 8.67 -5.53
C ASP A 84 -14.90 7.61 -6.49
N MET A 85 -13.66 7.17 -6.23
CA MET A 85 -12.89 6.33 -7.13
C MET A 85 -13.43 4.91 -7.13
N PHE A 86 -14.28 4.63 -8.12
CA PHE A 86 -14.72 3.29 -8.49
C PHE A 86 -13.52 2.37 -8.69
N VAL A 87 -13.57 1.21 -8.06
CA VAL A 87 -12.70 0.10 -8.40
C VAL A 87 -13.23 -0.53 -9.68
N MET A 88 -12.75 -0.08 -10.85
CA MET A 88 -13.02 -0.76 -12.12
C MET A 88 -12.06 -1.94 -12.28
N PHE A 89 -12.59 -3.16 -12.21
CA PHE A 89 -11.92 -4.34 -12.73
C PHE A 89 -12.60 -4.77 -14.03
N GLU A 90 -11.85 -4.78 -15.12
CA GLU A 90 -12.13 -5.66 -16.25
C GLU A 90 -10.87 -6.48 -16.50
N VAL A 91 -10.90 -7.75 -16.09
CA VAL A 91 -9.92 -8.75 -16.51
C VAL A 91 -10.63 -9.57 -17.58
N SER A 92 -10.32 -9.28 -18.85
CA SER A 92 -10.75 -10.11 -19.97
C SER A 92 -9.75 -11.26 -20.15
N ASP A 93 -10.19 -12.49 -19.92
CA ASP A 93 -9.47 -13.67 -20.41
C ASP A 93 -9.68 -13.77 -21.92
N SER A 94 -8.58 -13.89 -22.68
CA SER A 94 -8.58 -14.34 -24.08
C SER A 94 -7.45 -15.33 -24.31
#